data_AF-A0A6M9PW18-F1
#
_entry.id   AF-A0A6M9PW18-F1
#
_cell.length_a   1.000
_cell.length_b   1.000
_cell.length_c   1.000
_cell.angle_alpha   90.00
_cell.angle_beta   90.00
_cell.angle_gamma   90.00
#
_symmetry.space_group_name_H-M   'P 1'
#
loop_
_entity.id
_entity.type
_entity.pdbx_description
1 polymer ?
#
loop_
_entity_poly.entity_id
_entity_poly.type
_entity_poly.pdbx_seq_one_letter_code
_entity_poly.pdbx_strand_id
1 'polypeptide(L)' 'MPVKLATQQHFRQYIASNAMASARIEGITLTEQFQKSLADYVSDKKSIAELIKEAKQRYAINPVR' A
#
# COMPACT_ATOMS: atom_id res chain seq x y z
N MET A 1 15.54 -17.02 11.99
CA MET A 1 14.83 -17.70 10.87
C MET A 1 14.54 -16.68 9.77
N PRO A 2 15.42 -16.50 8.77
CA PRO A 2 15.23 -15.51 7.70
C PRO A 2 14.17 -15.91 6.66
N VAL A 3 13.89 -17.21 6.52
CA VAL A 3 12.96 -17.74 5.50
C VAL A 3 11.52 -17.21 5.71
N LYS A 4 11.01 -17.19 6.95
CA LYS A 4 9.64 -16.73 7.23
C LYS A 4 9.41 -15.25 6.87
N LEU A 5 10.41 -14.40 7.10
CA LEU A 5 10.34 -12.96 6.79
C LEU A 5 10.36 -12.74 5.26
N ALA A 6 11.22 -13.45 4.55
CA ALA A 6 11.25 -13.42 3.09
C ALA A 6 9.91 -13.87 2.48
N THR A 7 9.31 -14.95 2.99
CA THR A 7 7.99 -15.42 2.53
C THR A 7 6.89 -14.38 2.76
N GLN A 8 6.90 -13.70 3.91
CA GLN A 8 5.94 -12.63 4.21
C GLN A 8 6.13 -11.42 3.31
N GLN A 9 7.37 -10.97 3.09
CA GLN A 9 7.65 -9.84 2.20
C GLN A 9 7.22 -10.15 0.76
N HIS A 10 7.49 -11.35 0.25
CA HIS A 10 7.03 -11.78 -1.08
C HIS A 10 5.50 -11.80 -1.17
N PHE A 11 4.81 -12.29 -0.14
CA PHE A 11 3.35 -12.29 -0.10
C PHE A 11 2.77 -10.86 -0.12
N ARG A 12 3.34 -9.95 0.67
CA ARG A 12 2.94 -8.54 0.68
C ARG A 12 3.22 -7.85 -0.66
N GLN A 13 4.35 -8.17 -1.29
CA GLN A 13 4.70 -7.66 -2.62
C GLN A 13 3.71 -8.12 -3.70
N TYR A 14 3.28 -9.38 -3.63
CA TYR A 14 2.25 -9.92 -4.52
C TYR A 14 0.93 -9.16 -4.37
N ILE A 15 0.46 -8.95 -3.12
CA ILE A 15 -0.76 -8.18 -2.84
C ILE A 15 -0.65 -6.74 -3.38
N ALA A 16 0.44 -6.05 -3.06
CA ALA A 16 0.65 -4.67 -3.49
C ALA A 16 0.72 -4.55 -5.02
N SER A 17 1.39 -5.50 -5.69
CA SER A 17 1.50 -5.50 -7.16
C SER A 17 0.15 -5.71 -7.83
N ASN A 18 -0.66 -6.64 -7.33
CA ASN A 18 -2.01 -6.85 -7.85
C ASN A 18 -2.91 -5.63 -7.66
N ALA A 19 -2.89 -5.01 -6.48
CA ALA A 19 -3.66 -3.79 -6.24
C ALA A 19 -3.25 -2.64 -7.18
N MET A 20 -1.94 -2.45 -7.41
CA MET A 20 -1.44 -1.46 -8.35
C MET A 20 -1.83 -1.79 -9.81
N ALA A 21 -1.78 -3.06 -10.20
CA ALA A 21 -2.18 -3.50 -11.51
C ALA A 21 -3.69 -3.27 -11.74
N SER A 22 -4.53 -3.65 -10.77
CA SER A 22 -5.98 -3.39 -10.82
C SER A 22 -6.29 -1.90 -11.01
N ALA A 23 -5.66 -1.02 -10.23
CA ALA A 23 -5.84 0.43 -10.39
C ALA A 23 -5.45 0.92 -11.80
N ARG A 24 -4.32 0.45 -12.34
CA ARG A 24 -3.87 0.81 -13.70
C ARG A 24 -4.82 0.31 -14.78
N ILE A 25 -5.38 -0.89 -14.63
CA ILE A 25 -6.38 -1.45 -15.56
C ILE A 25 -7.63 -0.55 -15.60
N GLU A 26 -8.02 0.00 -14.46
CA GLU A 26 -9.13 0.96 -14.35
C GLU A 26 -8.75 2.39 -14.80
N GLY A 27 -7.54 2.61 -15.30
CA GLY A 27 -7.05 3.94 -15.71
C GLY A 27 -6.74 4.86 -14.53
N ILE A 28 -6.69 4.33 -13.29
CA ILE A 28 -6.40 5.10 -12.09
C ILE A 28 -4.88 5.24 -11.93
N THR A 29 -4.42 6.48 -11.98
CA THR A 29 -3.02 6.81 -11.68
C THR A 29 -2.83 6.94 -10.17
N LEU A 30 -1.97 6.10 -9.60
CA LEU A 30 -1.66 6.15 -8.18
C LEU A 30 -0.72 7.31 -7.86
N THR A 31 -1.04 8.07 -6.82
CA THR A 31 -0.18 9.14 -6.31
C THR A 31 1.14 8.58 -5.78
N GLU A 32 2.22 9.34 -5.88
CA GLU A 32 3.54 8.96 -5.34
C GLU A 32 3.47 8.61 -3.84
N GLN A 33 2.66 9.36 -3.09
CA GLN A 33 2.46 9.13 -1.67
C GLN A 33 1.80 7.77 -1.39
N PHE A 34 0.85 7.34 -2.22
CA PHE A 34 0.22 6.03 -2.07
C PHE A 34 1.17 4.90 -2.49
N GLN A 35 1.97 5.10 -3.53
CA GLN A 35 3.03 4.15 -3.93
C GLN A 35 4.04 3.94 -2.80
N LYS A 36 4.45 5.03 -2.12
CA LYS A 36 5.32 4.95 -0.92
C LYS A 36 4.66 4.19 0.23
N SER A 37 3.39 4.44 0.50
CA SER A 37 2.61 3.69 1.51
C SER A 37 2.60 2.18 1.21
N LEU A 38 2.44 1.78 -0.06
CA LEU A 38 2.51 0.36 -0.44
C LEU A 38 3.92 -0.23 -0.26
N ALA A 39 4.98 0.53 -0.56
CA ALA A 39 6.36 0.11 -0.33
C ALA A 39 6.67 -0.09 1.18
N ASP A 40 6.15 0.80 2.03
CA ASP A 40 6.26 0.67 3.50
C ASP A 40 5.52 -0.58 4.01
N TYR A 41 4.38 -0.94 3.41
CA TYR A 41 3.69 -2.19 3.71
C TYR A 41 4.49 -3.42 3.29
N VAL A 42 5.06 -3.42 2.07
CA VAL A 42 5.87 -4.55 1.57
C VAL A 42 7.10 -4.77 2.44
N SER A 43 7.76 -3.70 2.89
CA SER A 43 8.94 -3.76 3.76
C SER A 43 8.62 -3.98 5.25
N ASP A 44 7.38 -4.29 5.59
CA ASP A 44 6.89 -4.51 6.95
C ASP A 44 7.10 -3.32 7.91
N LYS A 45 7.33 -2.12 7.36
CA LYS A 45 7.44 -0.87 8.12
C LYS A 45 6.07 -0.39 8.62
N LYS A 46 5.01 -0.75 7.89
CA LYS A 46 3.62 -0.42 8.24
C LYS A 46 2.68 -1.59 8.01
N SER A 47 1.70 -1.73 8.90
CA SER A 47 0.57 -2.61 8.72
C SER A 47 -0.49 -2.00 7.78
N ILE A 48 -1.37 -2.84 7.22
CA ILE A 48 -2.54 -2.37 6.44
C ILE A 48 -3.43 -1.45 7.29
N ALA A 49 -3.60 -1.77 8.58
CA ALA A 49 -4.42 -0.97 9.49
C ALA A 49 -3.89 0.47 9.63
N GLU A 50 -2.57 0.63 9.73
CA GLU A 50 -1.92 1.94 9.76
C GLU A 50 -2.09 2.69 8.43
N LEU A 51 -1.94 2.00 7.29
CA LEU A 51 -2.20 2.60 5.99
C LEU A 51 -3.65 3.09 5.84
N ILE A 52 -4.63 2.31 6.30
CA ILE A 52 -6.05 2.69 6.29
C ILE A 52 -6.28 3.91 7.19
N LYS A 53 -5.67 3.94 8.38
CA LYS A 53 -5.77 5.08 9.30
C LYS A 53 -5.21 6.35 8.67
N GLU A 54 -4.03 6.29 8.06
CA GLU A 54 -3.43 7.43 7.37
C GLU A 54 -4.27 7.90 6.18
N ALA A 55 -4.80 6.97 5.37
CA ALA A 55 -5.67 7.30 4.25
C ALA A 55 -6.93 8.04 4.72
N LYS A 56 -7.59 7.56 5.78
CA LYS A 56 -8.76 8.21 6.39
C LYS A 56 -8.43 9.60 6.93
N GLN A 57 -7.31 9.75 7.63
CA GLN A 57 -6.87 11.04 8.15
C GLN A 57 -6.62 12.05 7.02
N ARG A 58 -5.97 11.62 5.95
CA ARG A 58 -5.72 12.48 4.78
C ARG A 58 -7.02 12.91 4.10
N TYR A 59 -7.97 12.00 3.94
CA TYR A 59 -9.29 12.32 3.39
C TYR A 59 -10.05 13.32 4.26
N ALA A 60 -9.96 13.18 5.58
CA ALA A 60 -10.60 14.13 6.51
C ALA A 60 -9.99 15.54 6.45
N ILE A 61 -8.69 15.64 6.15
CA ILE A 61 -7.96 16.92 6.05
C ILE A 61 -8.16 17.58 4.68
N ASN A 62 -8.17 16.79 3.60
CA ASN A 62 -8.45 17.23 2.23
C ASN A 62 -9.66 16.48 1.67
N PRO A 63 -10.88 16.82 2.10
CA PRO A 63 -12.06 16.36 1.38
C PRO A 63 -11.98 16.98 -0.02
N VAL A 64 -11.84 16.14 -1.04
CA VAL A 64 -11.95 16.56 -2.43
C VAL A 64 -13.28 17.31 -2.54
N ARG A 65 -13.21 18.62 -2.83
CA ARG A 65 -14.35 19.52 -2.97
C ARG A 65 -14.87 19.46 -4.40
#